data_AF-A0A495KSQ2-F1
#
_entry.id   AF-A0A495KSQ2-F1
#
_cell.length_a   1.000
_cell.length_b   1.000
_cell.length_c   1.000
_cell.angle_alpha   90.00
_cell.angle_beta   90.00
_cell.angle_gamma   90.00
#
_symmetry.space_group_name_H-M   'P 1'
#
loop_
_entity.id
_entity.type
_entity.pdbx_description
1 polymer ?
#
loop_
_entity_poly.entity_id
_entity_poly.type
_entity_poly.pdbx_seq_one_letter_code
_entity_poly.pdbx_strand_id
1 'polypeptide(L)'
;MKSITKNSSLLLVLFMLAYTCAKEDSTSDTEEIIIDKDEVTFEHKKTVATATAEWKKFNTTAEKLLAITVSNLKSLSVMREKTLIVDEQESLFLLYTQSKNQYNELKSRLTRENLSFKKDIHNYNNQTEYRYRVFKNQFLTDILELNNNMEDILEEIQAGPMLP
;
A
#
# COMPACT_ATOMS: atom_id res chain seq x y z
N MET A 1 0.19 -40.60 12.41
CA MET A 1 0.43 -39.96 11.10
C MET A 1 -0.79 -39.15 10.70
N LYS A 2 -0.70 -37.82 10.76
CA LYS A 2 -1.46 -36.84 9.97
C LYS A 2 -0.59 -35.58 9.95
N SER A 3 0.12 -35.41 8.84
CA SER A 3 0.88 -34.21 8.48
C SER A 3 -0.09 -33.19 7.92
N ILE A 4 -0.05 -31.94 8.41
CA ILE A 4 -0.47 -30.76 7.65
C ILE A 4 0.50 -29.62 7.99
N THR A 5 1.41 -29.41 7.05
CA THR A 5 2.22 -28.22 6.83
C THR A 5 1.36 -26.96 6.77
N LYS A 6 1.72 -25.93 7.54
CA LYS A 6 1.38 -24.52 7.25
C LYS A 6 2.63 -23.67 7.35
N ASN A 7 3.46 -23.80 6.33
CA ASN A 7 4.42 -22.76 5.96
C ASN A 7 3.71 -21.75 5.06
N SER A 8 4.29 -20.54 5.01
CA SER A 8 4.28 -19.64 3.85
C SER A 8 3.20 -18.56 3.82
N SER A 9 3.37 -17.50 4.61
CA SER A 9 2.86 -16.16 4.22
C SER A 9 3.97 -15.10 4.34
N LEU A 10 4.78 -15.16 5.41
CA LEU A 10 5.93 -14.26 5.60
C LEU A 10 7.05 -14.42 4.55
N LEU A 11 7.19 -15.59 3.93
CA LEU A 11 8.26 -15.85 2.96
C LEU A 11 8.01 -15.20 1.60
N LEU A 12 6.75 -14.86 1.29
CA LEU A 12 6.35 -14.34 -0.03
C LEU A 12 6.70 -12.85 -0.18
N VAL A 13 6.68 -12.08 0.91
CA VAL A 13 7.12 -10.66 0.89
C VAL A 13 8.65 -10.54 0.87
N LEU A 14 9.36 -11.45 1.55
CA LEU A 14 10.83 -11.47 1.59
C LEU A 14 11.47 -12.04 0.31
N PHE A 15 10.84 -13.00 -0.39
CA PHE A 15 11.35 -13.48 -1.68
C PHE A 15 11.24 -12.45 -2.81
N MET A 16 10.24 -11.56 -2.76
CA MET A 16 10.09 -10.47 -3.75
C MET A 16 11.22 -9.43 -3.66
N LEU A 17 11.86 -9.28 -2.50
CA LEU A 17 13.02 -8.38 -2.33
C LEU A 17 14.34 -8.96 -2.86
N ALA A 18 14.44 -10.28 -3.06
CA ALA A 18 15.70 -10.96 -3.42
C ALA A 18 15.76 -11.44 -4.88
N TYR A 19 14.63 -11.50 -5.60
CA TYR A 19 14.58 -12.13 -6.93
C TYR A 19 14.99 -11.20 -8.09
N THR A 20 15.08 -9.88 -7.88
CA THR A 20 15.43 -8.95 -8.96
C THR A 20 16.92 -8.95 -9.36
N CYS A 21 17.75 -9.80 -8.76
CA CYS A 21 19.14 -9.99 -9.21
C CYS A 21 19.34 -11.17 -10.17
N ALA A 22 18.31 -11.96 -10.49
CA ALA A 22 18.47 -13.11 -11.38
C ALA A 22 17.29 -13.32 -12.34
N LYS A 23 17.57 -12.95 -13.60
CA LYS A 23 17.05 -13.52 -14.86
C LYS A 23 15.68 -13.08 -15.41
N GLU A 24 15.82 -12.52 -16.61
CA GLU A 24 14.96 -12.56 -17.80
C GLU A 24 14.02 -13.77 -17.95
N ASP A 25 12.90 -13.49 -18.61
CA ASP A 25 11.90 -14.38 -19.21
C ASP A 25 11.07 -15.28 -18.28
N SER A 26 9.85 -14.84 -17.96
CA SER A 26 8.61 -15.53 -18.39
C SER A 26 7.36 -14.87 -17.80
N THR A 27 6.33 -14.86 -18.63
CA THR A 27 4.96 -14.38 -18.40
C THR A 27 4.29 -14.99 -17.16
N SER A 28 3.88 -14.15 -16.21
CA SER A 28 2.84 -14.45 -15.20
C SER A 28 2.17 -13.14 -14.79
N ASP A 29 0.86 -13.04 -15.00
CA ASP A 29 0.01 -11.89 -14.69
C ASP A 29 -0.22 -11.75 -13.17
N THR A 30 0.85 -11.44 -12.45
CA THR A 30 0.77 -10.88 -11.10
C THR A 30 1.40 -9.50 -11.20
N GLU A 31 0.59 -8.44 -11.29
CA GLU A 31 1.08 -7.05 -11.29
C GLU A 31 1.77 -6.78 -9.94
N GLU A 32 3.05 -7.09 -9.89
CA GLU A 32 3.98 -6.77 -8.83
C GLU A 32 3.93 -5.25 -8.59
N ILE A 33 3.67 -4.84 -7.35
CA ILE A 33 3.77 -3.44 -6.94
C ILE A 33 5.26 -3.15 -6.77
N ILE A 34 5.94 -2.94 -7.88
CA ILE A 34 7.35 -2.50 -7.89
C ILE A 34 7.36 -1.06 -7.40
N ILE A 35 7.85 -0.85 -6.17
CA ILE A 35 8.28 0.48 -5.72
C ILE A 35 9.68 0.67 -6.29
N ASP A 36 9.77 1.25 -7.49
CA ASP A 36 11.07 1.65 -8.05
C ASP A 36 11.74 2.62 -7.09
N LYS A 37 12.72 2.11 -6.33
CA LYS A 37 13.74 2.92 -5.68
C LYS A 37 14.76 3.33 -6.74
N ASP A 38 14.32 4.15 -7.70
CA ASP A 38 15.21 4.65 -8.75
C ASP A 38 16.35 5.46 -8.12
N GLU A 39 17.56 4.92 -8.28
CA GLU A 39 18.82 5.62 -8.07
C GLU A 39 18.91 6.78 -9.06
N VAL A 40 19.33 7.94 -8.56
CA VAL A 40 19.25 9.24 -9.23
C VAL A 40 20.16 9.26 -10.48
N THR A 41 19.61 8.90 -11.63
CA THR A 41 20.18 9.21 -12.94
C THR A 41 19.30 10.24 -13.64
N PHE A 42 19.82 11.47 -13.69
CA PHE A 42 19.14 12.66 -14.18
C PHE A 42 19.27 12.77 -15.71
N GLU A 43 18.71 11.84 -16.49
CA GLU A 43 18.97 11.90 -17.94
C GLU A 43 17.85 11.39 -18.87
N HIS A 44 16.61 11.85 -18.66
CA HIS A 44 15.70 12.12 -19.78
C HIS A 44 14.56 13.05 -19.39
N LYS A 45 14.32 14.12 -20.16
CA LYS A 45 13.14 14.97 -19.97
C LYS A 45 11.91 14.14 -20.34
N LYS A 46 11.13 13.68 -19.34
CA LYS A 46 9.92 12.91 -19.60
C LYS A 46 8.93 13.74 -20.40
N THR A 47 8.34 13.14 -21.43
CA THR A 47 7.29 13.79 -22.21
C THR A 47 6.01 13.90 -21.39
N VAL A 48 5.14 14.86 -21.73
CA VAL A 48 3.80 14.99 -21.13
C VAL A 48 2.99 13.69 -21.27
N ALA A 49 3.13 12.98 -22.40
CA ALA A 49 2.48 11.70 -22.63
C ALA A 49 2.98 10.63 -21.65
N THR A 50 4.30 10.52 -21.47
CA THR A 50 4.93 9.61 -20.48
C THR A 50 4.47 9.93 -19.06
N ALA A 51 4.51 11.20 -18.66
CA ALA A 51 4.08 11.63 -17.33
C ALA A 51 2.60 11.31 -17.06
N THR A 52 1.74 11.49 -18.07
CA THR A 52 0.31 11.16 -17.98
C THR A 52 0.08 9.66 -17.82
N ALA A 53 0.81 8.83 -18.59
CA ALA A 53 0.71 7.37 -18.49
C ALA A 53 1.18 6.86 -17.12
N GLU A 54 2.30 7.38 -16.61
CA GLU A 54 2.81 7.04 -15.28
C GLU A 54 1.85 7.46 -14.17
N TRP A 55 1.28 8.66 -14.28
CA TRP A 55 0.29 9.14 -13.31
C TRP A 55 -0.98 8.29 -13.31
N LYS A 56 -1.41 7.82 -14.48
CA LYS A 56 -2.53 6.88 -14.60
C LYS A 56 -2.20 5.54 -13.94
N LYS A 57 -1.02 4.96 -14.21
CA LYS A 57 -0.58 3.71 -13.58
C LYS A 57 -0.54 3.85 -12.05
N PHE A 58 0.06 4.93 -11.56
CA PHE A 58 0.09 5.25 -10.12
C PHE A 58 -1.32 5.32 -9.52
N ASN A 59 -2.26 6.02 -10.15
CA ASN A 59 -3.63 6.12 -9.64
C ASN A 59 -4.33 4.77 -9.57
N THR A 60 -4.18 3.93 -10.59
CA THR A 60 -4.72 2.56 -10.54
C THR A 60 -4.16 1.78 -9.34
N THR A 61 -2.86 1.87 -9.08
CA THR A 61 -2.23 1.22 -7.92
C THR A 61 -2.74 1.82 -6.61
N ALA A 62 -2.82 3.14 -6.51
CA ALA A 62 -3.31 3.84 -5.33
C ALA A 62 -4.76 3.47 -4.99
N GLU A 63 -5.63 3.37 -6.00
CA GLU A 63 -7.03 2.95 -5.85
C GLU A 63 -7.15 1.50 -5.36
N LYS A 64 -6.33 0.59 -5.90
CA LYS A 64 -6.26 -0.80 -5.41
C LYS A 64 -5.85 -0.85 -3.93
N LEU A 65 -4.82 -0.11 -3.55
CA LEU A 65 -4.34 -0.06 -2.17
C LEU A 65 -5.37 0.56 -1.21
N LEU A 66 -6.05 1.63 -1.62
CA LEU A 66 -7.16 2.22 -0.85
C LEU A 66 -8.34 1.24 -0.69
N ALA A 67 -8.63 0.41 -1.69
CA ALA A 67 -9.67 -0.61 -1.59
C ALA A 67 -9.29 -1.72 -0.59
N ILE A 68 -8.02 -2.13 -0.56
CA ILE A 68 -7.48 -3.04 0.46
C ILE A 68 -7.64 -2.42 1.86
N THR A 69 -7.28 -1.14 2.03
CA THR A 69 -7.46 -0.43 3.30
C THR A 69 -8.91 -0.42 3.78
N VAL A 70 -9.88 -0.23 2.87
CA VAL A 70 -11.31 -0.31 3.21
C VAL A 70 -11.70 -1.71 3.66
N SER A 71 -11.17 -2.75 3.02
CA SER A 71 -11.38 -4.15 3.44
C SER A 71 -10.83 -4.40 4.84
N ASN A 72 -9.60 -3.96 5.11
CA ASN A 72 -8.93 -4.13 6.41
C ASN A 72 -9.67 -3.38 7.54
N LEU A 73 -10.11 -2.15 7.28
CA LEU A 73 -10.96 -1.39 8.21
C LEU A 73 -12.29 -2.10 8.51
N LYS A 74 -12.90 -2.74 7.51
CA LYS A 74 -14.11 -3.53 7.71
C LYS A 74 -13.84 -4.76 8.57
N SER A 75 -12.74 -5.46 8.31
CA SER A 75 -12.30 -6.60 9.12
C SER A 75 -12.07 -6.21 10.58
N LEU A 76 -11.40 -5.08 10.85
CA LEU A 76 -11.20 -4.55 12.20
C LEU A 76 -12.53 -4.24 12.91
N SER A 77 -13.49 -3.62 12.21
CA SER A 77 -14.81 -3.33 12.77
C SER A 77 -15.56 -4.61 13.15
N VAL A 78 -15.52 -5.63 12.29
CA VAL A 78 -16.13 -6.93 12.56
C VAL A 78 -15.44 -7.65 13.72
N MET A 79 -14.11 -7.55 13.83
CA MET A 79 -13.36 -8.15 14.92
C MET A 79 -13.75 -7.53 16.26
N ARG A 80 -13.77 -6.18 16.32
CA ARG A 80 -14.23 -5.42 17.50
C ARG A 80 -15.62 -5.86 17.98
N GLU A 81 -16.55 -6.09 17.05
CA GLU A 81 -17.93 -6.52 17.36
C GLU A 81 -18.00 -7.94 17.93
N LYS A 82 -17.02 -8.80 17.60
CA LYS A 82 -16.95 -10.18 18.08
C LYS A 82 -16.14 -10.33 19.36
N THR A 83 -15.27 -9.39 19.68
CA THR A 83 -14.45 -9.41 20.89
C THR A 83 -15.31 -9.20 22.12
N LEU A 84 -15.25 -10.16 23.06
CA LEU A 84 -15.98 -10.12 24.33
C LEU A 84 -15.18 -9.45 25.46
N ILE A 85 -13.86 -9.36 25.31
CA ILE A 85 -12.97 -8.72 26.29
C ILE A 85 -13.01 -7.21 26.06
N VAL A 86 -13.49 -6.46 27.05
CA VAL A 86 -13.74 -5.01 26.95
C VAL A 86 -12.47 -4.23 26.58
N ASP A 87 -11.34 -4.54 27.22
CA ASP A 87 -10.08 -3.81 26.97
C ASP A 87 -9.54 -4.04 25.54
N GLU A 88 -9.66 -5.26 25.03
CA GLU A 88 -9.29 -5.60 23.65
C GLU A 88 -10.26 -4.95 22.65
N GLN A 89 -11.55 -4.92 22.98
CA GLN A 89 -12.56 -4.24 22.17
C GLN A 89 -12.29 -2.74 22.06
N GLU A 90 -11.93 -2.07 23.16
CA GLU A 90 -11.56 -0.65 23.16
C GLU A 90 -10.26 -0.42 22.36
N SER A 91 -9.26 -1.29 22.52
CA SER A 91 -8.02 -1.21 21.74
C SER A 91 -8.28 -1.31 20.23
N LEU A 92 -9.15 -2.25 19.82
CA LEU A 92 -9.60 -2.40 18.43
C LEU A 92 -10.40 -1.19 17.94
N PHE A 93 -11.19 -0.57 18.81
CA PHE A 93 -11.95 0.65 18.49
C PHE A 93 -11.02 1.85 18.22
N LEU A 94 -10.01 2.05 19.08
CA LEU A 94 -9.02 3.11 18.91
C LEU A 94 -8.22 2.92 17.63
N LEU A 95 -7.74 1.70 17.38
CA LEU A 95 -7.04 1.36 16.15
C LEU A 95 -7.90 1.62 14.91
N TYR A 96 -9.13 1.11 14.88
CA TYR A 96 -10.06 1.36 13.77
C TYR A 96 -10.22 2.86 13.51
N THR A 97 -10.40 3.66 14.57
CA THR A 97 -10.61 5.11 14.47
C THR A 97 -9.37 5.81 13.92
N GLN A 98 -8.19 5.47 14.42
CA GLN A 98 -6.92 6.02 13.95
C GLN A 98 -6.67 5.66 12.48
N SER A 99 -6.77 4.38 12.12
CA SER A 99 -6.57 3.90 10.76
C SER A 99 -7.58 4.51 9.78
N LYS A 100 -8.83 4.70 10.20
CA LYS A 100 -9.86 5.37 9.39
C LYS A 100 -9.52 6.83 9.13
N ASN A 101 -8.99 7.53 10.13
CA ASN A 101 -8.56 8.92 9.96
C ASN A 101 -7.38 9.02 8.98
N GLN A 102 -6.37 8.17 9.12
CA GLN A 102 -5.23 8.10 8.20
C GLN A 102 -5.67 7.75 6.76
N TYR A 103 -6.57 6.78 6.60
CA TYR A 103 -7.17 6.45 5.31
C TYR A 103 -7.86 7.66 4.67
N ASN A 104 -8.68 8.39 5.43
CA ASN A 104 -9.41 9.56 4.93
C ASN A 104 -8.44 10.69 4.53
N GLU A 105 -7.36 10.89 5.30
CA GLU A 105 -6.31 11.84 4.97
C GLU A 105 -5.61 11.48 3.66
N LEU A 106 -5.19 10.22 3.50
CA LEU A 106 -4.53 9.73 2.30
C LEU A 106 -5.43 9.86 1.07
N LYS A 107 -6.69 9.44 1.17
CA LYS A 107 -7.69 9.60 0.11
C LYS A 107 -7.88 11.07 -0.30
N SER A 108 -7.91 11.96 0.69
CA SER A 108 -8.05 13.41 0.45
C SER A 108 -6.80 14.00 -0.21
N ARG A 109 -5.60 13.58 0.23
CA ARG A 109 -4.31 13.96 -0.38
C ARG A 109 -4.25 13.52 -1.85
N LEU A 110 -4.55 12.25 -2.15
CA LEU A 110 -4.60 11.74 -3.53
C LEU A 110 -5.58 12.53 -4.40
N THR A 111 -6.76 12.85 -3.88
CA THR A 111 -7.76 13.64 -4.60
C THR A 111 -7.23 15.04 -4.95
N ARG A 112 -6.59 15.73 -3.99
CA ARG A 112 -6.00 17.06 -4.22
C ARG A 112 -4.88 16.99 -5.24
N GLU A 113 -3.97 16.04 -5.11
CA GLU A 113 -2.84 15.90 -6.04
C GLU A 113 -3.28 15.50 -7.44
N ASN A 114 -4.35 14.72 -7.59
CA ASN A 114 -4.96 14.43 -8.89
C ASN A 114 -5.50 15.69 -9.57
N LEU A 115 -6.05 16.64 -8.81
CA LEU A 115 -6.49 17.92 -9.34
C LEU A 115 -5.29 18.81 -9.71
N SER A 116 -4.24 18.84 -8.88
CA SER A 116 -3.00 19.56 -9.18
C SER A 116 -2.34 19.02 -10.45
N PHE A 117 -2.24 17.70 -10.60
CA PHE A 117 -1.65 17.06 -11.77
C PHE A 117 -2.33 17.49 -13.06
N LYS A 118 -3.67 17.44 -13.09
CA LYS A 118 -4.45 17.88 -14.26
C LYS A 118 -4.21 19.34 -14.66
N LYS A 119 -3.95 20.22 -13.67
CA LYS A 119 -3.66 21.64 -13.93
C LYS A 119 -2.23 21.83 -14.46
N ASP A 120 -1.28 21.09 -13.91
CA ASP A 120 0.14 21.36 -14.13
C ASP A 120 0.73 20.59 -15.32
N ILE A 121 0.08 19.52 -15.78
CA ILE A 121 0.58 18.63 -16.82
C ILE A 121 0.84 19.33 -18.17
N HIS A 122 0.15 20.44 -18.45
CA HIS A 122 0.38 21.23 -19.66
C HIS A 122 1.71 22.01 -19.62
N ASN A 123 2.20 22.32 -18.42
CA ASN A 123 3.45 23.03 -18.17
C ASN A 123 4.48 22.11 -17.49
N TYR A 124 4.41 20.80 -17.80
CA TYR A 124 5.24 19.79 -17.15
C TYR A 124 6.74 20.06 -17.36
N ASN A 125 7.46 20.16 -16.25
CA ASN A 125 8.88 20.47 -16.19
C ASN A 125 9.55 19.68 -15.06
N ASN A 126 10.86 19.82 -14.91
CA ASN A 126 11.64 19.05 -13.93
C ASN A 126 11.17 19.28 -12.48
N GLN A 127 10.72 20.49 -12.13
CA GLN A 127 10.20 20.79 -10.80
C GLN A 127 8.88 20.06 -10.53
N THR A 128 7.98 20.09 -11.51
CA THR A 128 6.68 19.40 -11.47
C THR A 128 6.87 17.89 -11.40
N GLU A 129 7.79 17.35 -12.20
CA GLU A 129 8.19 15.94 -12.17
C GLU A 129 8.72 15.52 -10.81
N TYR A 130 9.66 16.30 -10.24
CA TYR A 130 10.22 16.01 -8.93
C TYR A 130 9.14 15.98 -7.85
N ARG A 131 8.26 16.98 -7.81
CA ARG A 131 7.17 17.05 -6.84
C ARG A 131 6.25 15.83 -6.92
N TYR A 132 5.84 15.43 -8.13
CA TYR A 132 4.97 14.26 -8.28
C TYR A 132 5.67 12.95 -7.97
N ARG A 133 6.97 12.83 -8.24
CA ARG A 133 7.76 11.67 -7.82
C ARG A 133 7.80 11.54 -6.30
N VAL A 134 8.11 12.63 -5.59
CA VAL A 134 8.12 12.66 -4.13
C VAL A 134 6.75 12.30 -3.58
N PHE A 135 5.68 12.87 -4.12
CA PHE A 135 4.32 12.54 -3.71
C PHE A 135 3.97 11.06 -3.93
N LYS A 136 4.25 10.51 -5.12
CA LYS A 136 3.99 9.09 -5.42
C LYS A 136 4.66 8.19 -4.40
N ASN A 137 5.94 8.42 -4.13
CA ASN A 137 6.70 7.61 -3.20
C ASN A 137 6.14 7.71 -1.77
N GLN A 138 5.91 8.93 -1.28
CA GLN A 138 5.35 9.13 0.06
C GLN A 138 3.97 8.49 0.20
N PHE A 139 3.08 8.67 -0.79
CA PHE A 139 1.75 8.09 -0.75
C PHE A 139 1.80 6.56 -0.70
N LEU A 140 2.65 5.93 -1.52
CA LEU A 140 2.81 4.47 -1.53
C LEU A 140 3.37 3.96 -0.20
N THR A 141 4.36 4.62 0.37
CA THR A 141 4.88 4.28 1.69
C THR A 141 3.79 4.38 2.76
N ASP A 142 3.09 5.52 2.83
CA ASP A 142 2.09 5.77 3.86
C ASP A 142 0.92 4.75 3.79
N ILE A 143 0.42 4.43 2.59
CA ILE A 143 -0.71 3.51 2.44
C ILE A 143 -0.33 2.05 2.68
N LEU A 144 0.90 1.65 2.32
CA LEU A 144 1.41 0.31 2.60
C LEU A 144 1.66 0.12 4.09
N GLU A 145 2.27 1.10 4.76
CA GLU A 145 2.45 1.06 6.21
C GLU A 145 1.10 0.95 6.93
N LEU A 146 0.10 1.73 6.52
CA LEU A 146 -1.25 1.64 7.06
C LEU A 146 -1.87 0.25 6.85
N ASN A 147 -1.74 -0.33 5.66
CA ASN A 147 -2.29 -1.66 5.37
C ASN A 147 -1.58 -2.75 6.18
N ASN A 148 -0.26 -2.73 6.22
CA ASN A 148 0.55 -3.71 6.95
C ASN A 148 0.24 -3.66 8.45
N ASN A 149 0.19 -2.46 9.04
CA ASN A 149 -0.12 -2.31 10.47
C ASN A 149 -1.50 -2.90 10.83
N MET A 150 -2.50 -2.75 9.95
CA MET A 150 -3.81 -3.36 10.18
C MET A 150 -3.79 -4.87 9.96
N GLU A 151 -3.05 -5.37 8.97
CA GLU A 151 -2.92 -6.80 8.68
C GLU A 151 -2.20 -7.53 9.81
N ASP A 152 -1.09 -6.99 10.30
CA ASP A 152 -0.33 -7.56 11.43
C ASP A 152 -1.24 -7.76 12.66
N ILE A 153 -2.07 -6.76 12.97
CA ILE A 153 -2.99 -6.83 14.11
C ILE A 153 -4.13 -7.81 13.83
N LEU A 154 -4.67 -7.83 12.62
CA LEU A 154 -5.71 -8.80 12.24
C LEU A 154 -5.18 -10.25 12.31
N GLU A 155 -3.92 -10.47 11.93
CA GLU A 155 -3.25 -11.77 12.02
C GLU A 155 -2.99 -12.17 13.48
N GLU A 156 -2.48 -11.26 14.31
CA GLU A 156 -2.23 -11.52 15.74
C GLU A 156 -3.49 -11.99 16.46
N ILE A 157 -4.63 -11.33 16.21
CA ILE A 157 -5.88 -11.68 16.87
C ILE A 157 -6.47 -12.99 16.30
N GLN A 158 -6.28 -13.26 14.99
CA GLN A 158 -6.74 -14.51 14.36
C GLN A 158 -5.90 -15.74 14.74
N ALA A 159 -4.63 -15.55 15.08
CA ALA A 159 -3.75 -16.62 15.54
C ALA A 159 -4.17 -17.20 16.91
N GLY A 160 -5.08 -16.53 17.63
CA GLY A 160 -5.53 -16.91 18.97
C GLY A 160 -4.47 -16.61 20.04
N PRO A 161 -4.83 -16.65 21.33
CA PRO A 161 -3.86 -16.42 22.39
C PRO A 161 -2.75 -17.47 22.28
N MET A 162 -1.49 -17.02 22.19
CA MET A 162 -0.37 -17.89 22.56
C MET A 162 -0.56 -18.22 24.04
N LEU A 163 -1.13 -19.40 24.30
CA LEU A 163 -1.22 -19.93 25.65
C LEU A 163 0.21 -19.99 26.23
N PRO A 164 0.40 -19.54 27.48
CA PRO A 164 1.71 -19.53 28.14
C PRO A 164 2.29 -20.94 28.33
#